data_AF-A0A0D2AV10-F1
#
_entry.id   AF-A0A0D2AV10-F1
#
_cell.length_a   1.000
_cell.length_b   1.000
_cell.length_c   1.000
_cell.angle_alpha   90.00
_cell.angle_beta   90.00
_cell.angle_gamma   90.00
#
_symmetry.space_group_name_H-M   'P 1'
#
loop_
_entity.id
_entity.type
_entity.pdbx_description
1 polymer ?
#
loop_
_entity_poly.entity_id
_entity_poly.type
_entity_poly.pdbx_seq_one_letter_code
_entity_poly.pdbx_strand_id
1 'polypeptide(L)'
;MSSRLSTRVSIRWVPGEPSEPTDTLVMSVGGWYVDLRITKSDGSIDWAMAGERLILSQEPLTCQWTHWIDSRGYTEPDVGSFKPGSEATDSVETGSMVNPETNQLTPYEEVWRTLSASSTDTFAFAWILRSTDGKTFLGRVGGDFLGLKGGEEGPVGAKGFCARREKWDQGRACWNTEHEAGNMTRIDSLPKMAQGKDFEWEPSCKIGDTVDAFGGKYVVCAIEKLA
;
A
#
# COMPACT_ATOMS: atom_id res chain seq x y z
N MET A 1 -2.37 13.81 -9.97
CA MET A 1 -2.90 13.33 -8.68
C MET A 1 -1.81 13.55 -7.65
N SER A 2 -2.14 14.10 -6.49
CA SER A 2 -1.21 14.19 -5.36
C SER A 2 -1.11 12.82 -4.68
N SER A 3 0.04 12.53 -4.08
CA SER A 3 0.22 11.40 -3.19
C SER A 3 -0.76 11.49 -2.04
N ARG A 4 -1.14 10.30 -1.56
CA ARG A 4 -2.16 10.13 -0.56
C ARG A 4 -1.82 8.96 0.34
N LEU A 5 -2.00 9.17 1.63
CA LEU A 5 -2.09 8.12 2.62
C LEU A 5 -3.56 7.93 2.99
N SER A 6 -3.99 6.68 3.08
CA SER A 6 -5.34 6.34 3.53
C SER A 6 -5.31 5.20 4.53
N THR A 7 -6.18 5.28 5.52
CA THR A 7 -6.44 4.17 6.45
C THR A 7 -7.91 3.81 6.40
N ARG A 8 -8.21 2.52 6.56
CA ARG A 8 -9.60 2.05 6.59
C ARG A 8 -10.15 2.27 8.00
N VAL A 9 -11.29 2.97 8.06
CA VAL A 9 -12.04 3.26 9.28
C VAL A 9 -12.96 2.09 9.61
N SER A 10 -13.58 1.50 8.60
CA SER A 10 -14.39 0.29 8.74
C SER A 10 -14.59 -0.43 7.41
N ILE A 11 -14.92 -1.71 7.49
CA ILE A 11 -15.47 -2.54 6.44
C ILE A 11 -16.76 -3.21 6.94
N ARG A 12 -17.74 -3.37 6.06
CA ARG A 12 -18.85 -4.31 6.23
C ARG A 12 -19.17 -5.05 4.95
N TRP A 13 -19.62 -6.28 5.13
CA TRP A 13 -20.36 -7.04 4.12
C TRP A 13 -21.83 -6.72 4.29
N VAL A 14 -22.49 -6.13 3.30
CA VAL A 14 -23.88 -5.65 3.45
C VAL A 14 -24.86 -6.84 3.54
N PRO A 15 -25.80 -6.88 4.51
CA PRO A 15 -26.20 -5.84 5.47
C PRO A 15 -25.57 -5.95 6.87
N GLY A 16 -24.48 -6.69 7.03
CA GLY A 16 -23.76 -6.86 8.30
C GLY A 16 -23.24 -5.54 8.89
N GLU A 17 -22.88 -5.61 10.17
CA GLU A 17 -22.38 -4.47 10.93
C GLU A 17 -20.93 -4.11 10.53
N PRO A 18 -20.57 -2.81 10.55
CA PRO A 18 -19.21 -2.36 10.30
C PRO A 18 -18.24 -2.79 11.41
N SER A 19 -17.05 -3.18 11.01
CA SER A 19 -15.93 -3.47 11.90
C SER A 19 -14.61 -3.02 11.27
N GLU A 20 -13.53 -2.92 12.05
CA GLU A 20 -12.19 -2.69 11.51
C GLU A 20 -11.15 -3.60 12.19
N PRO A 21 -11.02 -4.85 11.72
CA PRO A 21 -10.14 -5.83 12.33
C PRO A 21 -8.67 -5.58 12.00
N THR A 22 -8.34 -4.63 11.13
CA THR A 22 -6.98 -4.41 10.63
C THR A 22 -6.42 -3.04 10.97
N ASP A 23 -5.11 -2.96 11.12
CA ASP A 23 -4.34 -1.72 10.96
C ASP A 23 -3.95 -1.61 9.48
N THR A 24 -4.82 -0.95 8.71
CA THR A 24 -4.67 -0.78 7.26
C THR A 24 -4.00 0.54 6.93
N LEU A 25 -2.98 0.48 6.06
CA LEU A 25 -2.38 1.64 5.42
C LEU A 25 -2.29 1.42 3.91
N VAL A 26 -2.84 2.36 3.16
CA VAL A 26 -2.72 2.43 1.70
C VAL A 26 -1.94 3.67 1.31
N MET A 27 -0.87 3.48 0.54
CA MET A 27 -0.09 4.54 -0.09
C MET A 27 -0.49 4.63 -1.55
N SER A 28 -0.83 5.83 -2.03
CA SER A 28 -1.01 6.10 -3.46
C SER A 28 -0.07 7.21 -3.89
N VAL A 29 0.63 7.01 -5.00
CA VAL A 29 1.50 8.02 -5.63
C VAL A 29 1.27 7.97 -7.13
N GLY A 30 0.87 9.09 -7.73
CA GLY A 30 0.46 9.12 -9.15
C GLY A 30 -0.67 8.12 -9.44
N GLY A 31 -0.42 7.20 -10.37
CA GLY A 31 -1.33 6.10 -10.75
C GLY A 31 -1.01 4.76 -10.09
N TRP A 32 -0.20 4.73 -9.03
CA TRP A 32 0.25 3.50 -8.37
C TRP A 32 -0.17 3.48 -6.90
N TYR A 33 -0.28 2.28 -6.34
CA TYR A 33 -0.59 2.09 -4.93
C TYR A 33 0.16 0.92 -4.29
N VAL A 34 0.29 0.97 -2.96
CA VAL A 34 0.74 -0.11 -2.08
C VAL A 34 -0.25 -0.18 -0.91
N ASP A 35 -0.91 -1.32 -0.74
CA ASP A 35 -1.90 -1.58 0.31
C ASP A 35 -1.36 -2.68 1.24
N LEU A 36 -1.30 -2.38 2.54
CA LEU A 36 -0.97 -3.35 3.57
C LEU A 36 -2.02 -3.31 4.69
N ARG A 37 -2.62 -4.47 4.95
CA ARG A 37 -3.60 -4.70 6.02
C ARG A 37 -3.04 -5.72 7.00
N ILE A 38 -2.72 -5.25 8.21
CA ILE A 38 -2.24 -6.11 9.30
C ILE A 38 -3.39 -6.41 10.25
N THR A 39 -3.64 -7.69 10.54
CA THR A 39 -4.65 -8.12 11.51
C THR A 39 -4.28 -7.63 12.91
N LYS A 40 -5.17 -6.87 13.57
CA LYS A 40 -4.89 -6.27 14.90
C LYS A 40 -4.72 -7.31 16.01
N SER A 41 -5.39 -8.45 15.91
CA SER A 41 -5.40 -9.46 16.98
C SER A 41 -4.11 -10.26 17.07
N ASP A 42 -3.41 -10.49 15.96
CA ASP A 42 -2.26 -11.38 15.90
C ASP A 42 -1.07 -10.86 15.08
N GLY A 43 -1.19 -9.69 14.43
CA GLY A 43 -0.14 -9.10 13.61
C GLY A 43 0.11 -9.82 12.27
N SER A 44 -0.76 -10.75 11.87
CA SER A 44 -0.66 -11.44 10.58
C SER A 44 -1.04 -10.52 9.40
N ILE A 45 -0.64 -10.90 8.19
CA ILE A 45 -1.10 -10.23 6.97
C ILE A 45 -2.54 -10.68 6.71
N ASP A 46 -3.51 -9.77 6.82
CA ASP A 46 -4.87 -10.00 6.34
C ASP A 46 -4.89 -9.98 4.81
N TRP A 47 -4.34 -8.92 4.23
CA TRP A 47 -4.16 -8.75 2.80
C TRP A 47 -3.06 -7.72 2.53
N ALA A 48 -2.20 -8.00 1.56
CA ALA A 48 -1.21 -7.05 1.08
C ALA A 48 -1.12 -7.14 -0.44
N MET A 49 -1.14 -5.98 -1.11
CA MET A 49 -1.13 -5.92 -2.57
C MET A 49 -0.61 -4.58 -3.08
N ALA A 50 -0.13 -4.56 -4.32
CA ALA A 50 0.29 -3.33 -4.98
C ALA A 50 0.13 -3.45 -6.50
N GLY A 51 0.00 -2.30 -7.14
CA GLY A 51 -0.13 -2.20 -8.58
C GLY A 51 -0.60 -0.83 -9.03
N GLU A 52 -1.27 -0.79 -10.17
CA GLU A 52 -1.80 0.43 -10.78
C GLU A 52 -3.24 0.69 -10.32
N ARG A 53 -3.55 1.96 -10.07
CA ARG A 53 -4.90 2.49 -9.86
C ARG A 53 -5.33 3.26 -11.10
N LEU A 54 -6.37 2.78 -11.75
CA LEU A 54 -6.96 3.36 -12.96
C LEU A 54 -8.29 4.03 -12.60
N ILE A 55 -8.60 5.18 -13.22
CA ILE A 55 -9.90 5.82 -13.07
C ILE A 55 -10.79 5.41 -14.25
N LEU A 56 -11.86 4.68 -13.96
CA LEU A 56 -12.85 4.22 -14.95
C LEU A 56 -13.97 5.24 -15.19
N SER A 57 -14.38 5.94 -14.15
CA SER A 57 -15.39 7.02 -14.22
C SER A 57 -15.08 8.10 -13.20
N GLN A 58 -15.46 9.34 -13.49
CA GLN A 58 -15.35 10.47 -12.55
C GLN A 58 -16.64 10.69 -11.75
N GLU A 59 -17.79 10.27 -12.28
CA GLU A 59 -19.11 10.50 -11.68
C GLU A 59 -20.01 9.26 -11.81
N PRO A 60 -20.20 8.47 -10.74
CA PRO A 60 -19.41 8.51 -9.50
C PRO A 60 -17.95 8.14 -9.77
N LEU A 61 -17.02 8.66 -8.94
CA LEU A 61 -15.61 8.29 -9.03
C LEU A 61 -15.50 6.78 -8.88
N THR A 62 -15.07 6.10 -9.93
CA THR A 62 -14.94 4.64 -9.97
C THR A 62 -13.52 4.31 -10.37
N CYS A 63 -12.85 3.54 -9.55
CA CYS A 63 -11.47 3.13 -9.76
C CYS A 63 -11.38 1.63 -9.97
N GLN A 64 -10.33 1.23 -10.68
CA GLN A 64 -9.90 -0.16 -10.79
C GLN A 64 -8.47 -0.28 -10.27
N TRP A 65 -8.17 -1.34 -9.54
CA TRP A 65 -6.85 -1.61 -8.98
C TRP A 65 -6.32 -2.93 -9.50
N THR A 66 -5.12 -2.91 -10.08
CA THR A 66 -4.46 -4.12 -10.60
C THR A 66 -3.57 -4.76 -9.53
N HIS A 67 -3.46 -6.09 -9.56
CA HIS A 67 -2.77 -6.87 -8.53
C HIS A 67 -1.45 -7.40 -9.09
N TRP A 68 -0.41 -6.57 -9.10
CA TRP A 68 0.91 -6.97 -9.60
C TRP A 68 1.66 -7.84 -8.58
N ILE A 69 1.36 -7.64 -7.30
CA ILE A 69 1.77 -8.43 -6.15
C ILE A 69 0.53 -8.57 -5.25
N ASP A 70 0.26 -9.75 -4.73
CA ASP A 70 -0.94 -10.01 -3.93
C ASP A 70 -0.73 -11.20 -2.99
N SER A 71 -0.94 -11.01 -1.68
CA SER A 71 -0.71 -12.03 -0.67
C SER A 71 -1.77 -13.13 -0.63
N ARG A 72 -2.97 -12.88 -1.17
CA ARG A 72 -4.09 -13.84 -1.22
C ARG A 72 -4.12 -14.66 -2.50
N GLY A 73 -3.31 -14.30 -3.49
CA GLY A 73 -3.24 -15.03 -4.75
C GLY A 73 -4.11 -14.44 -5.86
N TYR A 74 -4.74 -13.29 -5.63
CA TYR A 74 -5.61 -12.67 -6.63
C TYR A 74 -4.80 -11.98 -7.74
N THR A 75 -5.29 -12.10 -8.96
CA THR A 75 -4.72 -11.46 -10.16
C THR A 75 -5.74 -10.63 -10.93
N GLU A 76 -7.02 -10.88 -10.71
CA GLU A 76 -8.10 -10.08 -11.28
C GLU A 76 -8.15 -8.71 -10.61
N PRO A 77 -8.32 -7.61 -11.37
CA PRO A 77 -8.42 -6.29 -10.79
C PRO A 77 -9.70 -6.08 -9.96
N ASP A 78 -9.57 -5.41 -8.82
CA ASP A 78 -10.71 -4.95 -8.03
C ASP A 78 -11.32 -3.68 -8.62
N VAL A 79 -12.64 -3.51 -8.49
CA VAL A 79 -13.36 -2.30 -8.93
C VAL A 79 -14.26 -1.79 -7.81
N GLY A 80 -14.15 -0.49 -7.54
CA GLY A 80 -14.84 0.19 -6.45
C GLY A 80 -15.27 1.60 -6.84
N SER A 81 -16.47 1.98 -6.40
CA SER A 81 -17.04 3.32 -6.61
C SER A 81 -17.05 4.09 -5.29
N PHE A 82 -16.77 5.38 -5.35
CA PHE A 82 -16.64 6.25 -4.20
C PHE A 82 -17.74 7.30 -4.13
N LYS A 83 -18.16 7.60 -2.91
CA LYS A 83 -18.93 8.79 -2.53
C LYS A 83 -18.29 9.46 -1.30
N PRO A 84 -18.57 10.74 -1.03
CA PRO A 84 -18.14 11.38 0.21
C PRO A 84 -18.63 10.64 1.45
N GLY A 85 -17.80 10.58 2.49
CA GLY A 85 -18.15 10.07 3.81
C GLY A 85 -18.82 11.11 4.70
N SER A 86 -19.04 10.75 5.97
CA SER A 86 -19.61 11.67 6.97
C SER A 86 -18.63 12.77 7.39
N GLU A 87 -17.33 12.45 7.46
CA GLU A 87 -16.27 13.41 7.73
C GLU A 87 -15.66 13.93 6.43
N ALA A 88 -15.11 15.16 6.45
CA ALA A 88 -14.54 15.78 5.26
C ALA A 88 -13.33 15.03 4.66
N THR A 89 -12.60 14.27 5.50
CA THR A 89 -11.47 13.44 5.05
C THR A 89 -11.87 12.01 4.70
N ASP A 90 -13.14 11.66 4.90
CA ASP A 90 -13.62 10.29 4.74
C ASP A 90 -14.31 10.12 3.38
N SER A 91 -14.18 8.92 2.82
CA SER A 91 -14.87 8.49 1.61
C SER A 91 -15.43 7.10 1.83
N VAL A 92 -16.56 6.81 1.20
CA VAL A 92 -17.20 5.50 1.25
C VAL A 92 -16.98 4.83 -0.10
N GLU A 93 -16.23 3.75 -0.09
CA GLU A 93 -16.06 2.85 -1.22
C GLU A 93 -17.12 1.75 -1.17
N THR A 94 -17.72 1.46 -2.31
CA THR A 94 -18.62 0.32 -2.49
C THR A 94 -18.20 -0.50 -3.69
N GLY A 95 -18.31 -1.82 -3.55
CA GLY A 95 -18.01 -2.78 -4.61
C GLY A 95 -18.65 -4.13 -4.31
N SER A 96 -18.18 -5.17 -4.97
CA SER A 96 -18.58 -6.55 -4.69
C SER A 96 -17.39 -7.46 -4.90
N MET A 97 -17.08 -8.28 -3.89
CA MET A 97 -16.02 -9.26 -3.96
C MET A 97 -16.44 -10.53 -3.21
N VAL A 98 -15.67 -11.60 -3.33
CA VAL A 98 -15.95 -12.84 -2.59
C VAL A 98 -15.70 -12.60 -1.10
N ASN A 99 -16.74 -12.75 -0.29
CA ASN A 99 -16.59 -12.71 1.17
C ASN A 99 -15.84 -13.97 1.63
N PRO A 100 -14.69 -13.84 2.32
CA PRO A 100 -13.88 -14.99 2.72
C PRO A 100 -14.57 -15.90 3.74
N GLU A 101 -15.54 -15.40 4.52
CA GLU A 101 -16.27 -16.20 5.51
C GLU A 101 -17.36 -17.06 4.88
N THR A 102 -18.04 -16.54 3.86
CA THR A 102 -19.19 -17.20 3.23
C THR A 102 -18.86 -17.83 1.87
N ASN A 103 -17.71 -17.47 1.29
CA ASN A 103 -17.29 -17.80 -0.06
C ASN A 103 -18.32 -17.41 -1.14
N GLN A 104 -19.06 -16.33 -0.91
CA GLN A 104 -20.07 -15.82 -1.83
C GLN A 104 -19.70 -14.41 -2.30
N LEU A 105 -19.99 -14.11 -3.57
CA LEU A 105 -19.92 -12.76 -4.08
C LEU A 105 -20.89 -11.87 -3.29
N THR A 106 -20.34 -10.95 -2.52
CA THR A 106 -21.09 -10.15 -1.55
C THR A 106 -20.75 -8.66 -1.74
N PRO A 107 -21.76 -7.77 -1.74
CA PRO A 107 -21.52 -6.35 -1.71
C PRO A 107 -20.78 -5.93 -0.43
N TYR A 108 -19.79 -5.07 -0.56
CA TYR A 108 -19.07 -4.50 0.56
C TYR A 108 -19.21 -2.98 0.59
N GLU A 109 -19.01 -2.42 1.78
CA GLU A 109 -18.81 -1.00 1.99
C GLU A 109 -17.55 -0.83 2.86
N GLU A 110 -16.58 -0.06 2.37
CA GLU A 110 -15.39 0.35 3.12
C GLU A 110 -15.41 1.86 3.33
N VAL A 111 -15.15 2.30 4.56
CA VAL A 111 -14.97 3.72 4.88
C VAL A 111 -13.48 3.99 4.98
N TRP A 112 -12.98 4.91 4.16
CA TRP A 112 -11.58 5.26 4.06
C TRP A 112 -11.33 6.69 4.51
N ARG A 113 -10.37 6.88 5.41
CA ARG A 113 -9.91 8.20 5.87
C ARG A 113 -8.61 8.58 5.18
N THR A 114 -8.59 9.78 4.61
CA THR A 114 -7.36 10.40 4.10
C THR A 114 -6.50 10.92 5.25
N LEU A 115 -5.22 10.59 5.22
CA LEU A 115 -4.21 11.02 6.19
C LEU A 115 -3.27 12.03 5.56
N SER A 116 -2.82 13.00 6.35
CA SER A 116 -1.76 13.93 5.94
C SER A 116 -0.40 13.24 5.97
N ALA A 117 0.42 13.48 4.95
CA ALA A 117 1.81 13.03 4.95
C ALA A 117 2.57 13.71 6.09
N SER A 118 3.30 12.91 6.88
CA SER A 118 4.16 13.41 7.96
C SER A 118 5.57 13.69 7.44
N SER A 119 6.35 14.53 8.14
CA SER A 119 7.80 14.67 7.89
C SER A 119 8.18 15.07 6.45
N THR A 120 7.33 15.84 5.77
CA THR A 120 7.56 16.29 4.38
C THR A 120 8.78 17.21 4.25
N ASP A 121 9.11 17.96 5.31
CA ASP A 121 10.35 18.76 5.39
C ASP A 121 11.62 17.89 5.42
N THR A 122 11.51 16.66 5.93
CA THR A 122 12.62 15.68 5.96
C THR A 122 12.66 14.88 4.68
N PHE A 123 11.50 14.46 4.19
CA PHE A 123 11.34 13.59 3.04
C PHE A 123 10.56 14.32 1.96
N ALA A 124 11.28 15.06 1.11
CA ALA A 124 10.68 15.96 0.12
C ALA A 124 10.04 15.25 -1.08
N PHE A 125 10.15 13.93 -1.19
CA PHE A 125 9.60 13.16 -2.30
C PHE A 125 8.80 11.96 -1.83
N ALA A 126 7.65 11.75 -2.45
CA ALA A 126 6.91 10.50 -2.37
C ALA A 126 7.22 9.65 -3.61
N TRP A 127 7.31 8.33 -3.44
CA TRP A 127 7.58 7.42 -4.54
C TRP A 127 7.02 6.02 -4.30
N ILE A 128 6.82 5.30 -5.40
CA ILE A 128 6.61 3.85 -5.43
C ILE A 128 7.66 3.24 -6.34
N LEU A 129 8.36 2.23 -5.85
CA LEU A 129 9.38 1.47 -6.54
C LEU A 129 8.94 0.02 -6.70
N ARG A 130 9.30 -0.59 -7.82
CA ARG A 130 9.13 -2.03 -8.06
C ARG A 130 10.48 -2.65 -8.40
N SER A 131 10.86 -3.76 -7.78
CA SER A 131 12.08 -4.46 -8.16
C SER A 131 12.03 -4.90 -9.63
N THR A 132 13.19 -4.96 -10.28
CA THR A 132 13.28 -5.35 -11.69
C THR A 132 12.79 -6.77 -11.98
N ASP A 133 12.79 -7.67 -10.98
CA ASP A 133 12.20 -9.01 -11.05
C ASP A 133 10.68 -9.03 -10.80
N GLY A 134 10.07 -7.87 -10.50
CA GLY A 134 8.64 -7.70 -10.25
C GLY A 134 8.15 -8.25 -8.91
N LYS A 135 9.02 -8.77 -8.05
CA LYS A 135 8.62 -9.46 -6.81
C LYS A 135 8.56 -8.59 -5.57
N THR A 136 9.01 -7.33 -5.64
CA THR A 136 9.05 -6.42 -4.49
C THR A 136 8.47 -5.08 -4.87
N PHE A 137 7.60 -4.55 -4.03
CA PHE A 137 7.07 -3.19 -4.12
C PHE A 137 7.42 -2.43 -2.85
N LEU A 138 7.92 -1.21 -3.02
CA LEU A 138 8.27 -0.31 -1.93
C LEU A 138 7.53 1.01 -2.14
N GLY A 139 6.95 1.57 -1.09
CA GLY A 139 6.32 2.88 -1.11
C GLY A 139 6.86 3.75 0.02
N ARG A 140 7.13 5.02 -0.26
CA ARG A 140 7.40 6.04 0.77
C ARG A 140 6.55 7.27 0.48
N VAL A 141 5.82 7.74 1.49
CA VAL A 141 5.13 9.03 1.45
C VAL A 141 5.41 9.74 2.75
N GLY A 142 6.26 10.77 2.70
CA GLY A 142 6.71 11.44 3.91
C GLY A 142 7.41 10.47 4.88
N GLY A 143 7.03 10.53 6.15
CA GLY A 143 7.55 9.68 7.23
C GLY A 143 6.92 8.27 7.30
N ASP A 144 6.22 7.80 6.28
CA ASP A 144 5.60 6.48 6.25
C ASP A 144 6.21 5.64 5.11
N PHE A 145 6.55 4.39 5.41
CA PHE A 145 7.14 3.43 4.45
C PHE A 145 6.44 2.07 4.49
N LEU A 146 6.18 1.50 3.30
CA LEU A 146 5.67 0.15 3.12
C LEU A 146 6.62 -0.64 2.21
N GLY A 147 6.86 -1.91 2.56
CA GLY A 147 7.56 -2.87 1.71
C GLY A 147 6.78 -4.17 1.62
N LEU A 148 6.52 -4.63 0.40
CA LEU A 148 5.87 -5.92 0.12
C LEU A 148 6.81 -6.78 -0.72
N LYS A 149 6.94 -8.07 -0.39
CA LYS A 149 7.71 -9.03 -1.17
C LYS A 149 6.92 -10.31 -1.40
N GLY A 150 6.72 -10.63 -2.67
CA GLY A 150 5.99 -11.81 -3.11
C GLY A 150 6.72 -13.10 -2.75
N GLY A 151 5.99 -14.20 -2.88
CA GLY A 151 6.46 -15.55 -2.58
C GLY A 151 7.64 -16.05 -3.42
N GLU A 152 8.08 -17.26 -3.10
CA GLU A 152 9.15 -17.93 -3.87
C GLU A 152 8.69 -18.24 -5.30
N GLU A 153 7.43 -18.67 -5.42
CA GLU A 153 6.79 -19.14 -6.65
C GLU A 153 6.32 -18.01 -7.57
N GLY A 154 6.30 -16.77 -7.09
CA GLY A 154 5.84 -15.62 -7.88
C GLY A 154 5.48 -14.43 -7.02
N PRO A 155 5.14 -13.28 -7.63
CA PRO A 155 4.70 -12.10 -6.90
C PRO A 155 3.32 -12.30 -6.25
N VAL A 156 2.57 -13.33 -6.62
CA VAL A 156 1.21 -13.56 -6.17
C VAL A 156 1.14 -14.88 -5.38
N GLY A 157 0.44 -14.87 -4.25
CA GLY A 157 0.25 -16.00 -3.34
C GLY A 157 0.94 -15.83 -1.98
N ALA A 158 0.36 -16.46 -0.96
CA ALA A 158 0.78 -16.31 0.43
C ALA A 158 2.14 -16.97 0.75
N LYS A 159 2.49 -18.05 0.05
CA LYS A 159 3.66 -18.87 0.39
C LYS A 159 4.96 -18.09 0.17
N GLY A 160 5.60 -17.75 1.27
CA GLY A 160 6.84 -16.96 1.26
C GLY A 160 6.60 -15.46 1.26
N PHE A 161 5.37 -14.97 1.10
CA PHE A 161 5.09 -13.54 1.11
C PHE A 161 5.51 -12.91 2.44
N CYS A 162 6.14 -11.74 2.41
CA CYS A 162 6.41 -10.96 3.61
C CYS A 162 6.20 -9.47 3.38
N ALA A 163 5.89 -8.76 4.45
CA ALA A 163 5.61 -7.34 4.42
C ALA A 163 6.25 -6.62 5.61
N ARG A 164 6.55 -5.33 5.42
CA ARG A 164 7.06 -4.43 6.45
C ARG A 164 6.36 -3.08 6.36
N ARG A 165 6.06 -2.50 7.52
CA ARG A 165 5.66 -1.10 7.68
C ARG A 165 6.61 -0.40 8.64
N GLU A 166 7.12 0.75 8.24
CA GLU A 166 7.97 1.59 9.07
C GLU A 166 7.45 3.02 9.13
N LYS A 167 7.73 3.68 10.25
CA LYS A 167 7.37 5.07 10.49
C LYS A 167 8.55 5.85 11.04
N TRP A 168 8.74 7.06 10.54
CA TRP A 168 9.75 7.98 11.02
C TRP A 168 9.33 8.61 12.34
N ASP A 169 10.18 8.49 13.35
CA ASP A 169 10.08 9.22 14.61
C ASP A 169 10.88 10.51 14.50
N GLN A 170 10.18 11.63 14.34
CA GLN A 170 10.79 12.96 14.25
C GLN A 170 11.59 13.34 15.51
N GLY A 171 11.14 12.91 16.69
CA GLY A 171 11.78 13.25 17.96
C GLY A 171 13.12 12.53 18.15
N ARG A 172 13.22 11.30 17.65
CA ARG A 172 14.47 10.50 17.70
C ARG A 172 15.30 10.57 16.42
N ALA A 173 14.75 11.17 15.36
CA ALA A 173 15.34 11.18 14.03
C ALA A 173 15.74 9.77 13.55
N CYS A 174 14.83 8.81 13.72
CA CYS A 174 15.04 7.43 13.31
C CYS A 174 13.78 6.78 12.74
N TRP A 175 13.97 5.79 11.86
CA TRP A 175 12.90 4.92 11.41
C TRP A 175 12.62 3.84 12.45
N ASN A 176 11.35 3.64 12.78
CA ASN A 176 10.87 2.56 13.63
C ASN A 176 10.07 1.57 12.79
N THR A 177 10.36 0.29 12.93
CA THR A 177 9.54 -0.77 12.34
C THR A 177 8.28 -0.94 13.18
N GLU A 178 7.11 -0.63 12.59
CA GLU A 178 5.81 -0.81 13.25
C GLU A 178 5.30 -2.24 13.08
N HIS A 179 5.45 -2.80 11.88
CA HIS A 179 5.01 -4.15 11.56
C HIS A 179 6.01 -4.89 10.69
N GLU A 180 6.18 -6.17 10.97
CA GLU A 180 6.77 -7.18 10.09
C GLU A 180 5.90 -8.43 10.14
N ALA A 181 5.51 -8.95 8.98
CA ALA A 181 4.58 -10.07 8.93
C ALA A 181 4.82 -10.97 7.70
N GLY A 182 4.23 -12.17 7.74
CA GLY A 182 4.37 -13.19 6.71
C GLY A 182 5.57 -14.12 6.96
N ASN A 183 6.34 -14.43 5.92
CA ASN A 183 7.50 -15.32 6.04
C ASN A 183 8.71 -14.59 6.65
N MET A 184 8.89 -14.79 7.97
CA MET A 184 9.97 -14.17 8.75
C MET A 184 11.37 -14.62 8.34
N THR A 185 11.54 -15.80 7.70
CA THR A 185 12.86 -16.21 7.19
C THR A 185 13.34 -15.35 6.01
N ARG A 186 12.42 -14.60 5.39
CA ARG A 186 12.70 -13.74 4.23
C ARG A 186 12.65 -12.25 4.58
N ILE A 187 12.25 -11.87 5.79
CA ILE A 187 12.01 -10.47 6.17
C ILE A 187 13.28 -9.61 6.13
N ASP A 188 14.44 -10.21 6.40
CA ASP A 188 15.74 -9.51 6.34
C ASP A 188 16.14 -9.16 4.91
N SER A 189 15.63 -9.91 3.93
CA SER A 189 15.85 -9.64 2.51
C SER A 189 14.86 -8.63 1.91
N LEU A 190 13.86 -8.21 2.69
CA LEU A 190 12.98 -7.11 2.32
C LEU A 190 13.67 -5.79 2.76
N PRO A 191 13.70 -4.75 1.91
CA PRO A 191 14.27 -3.45 2.28
C PRO A 191 13.66 -2.80 3.53
N LYS A 192 14.49 -2.06 4.27
CA LYS A 192 14.09 -1.19 5.37
C LYS A 192 14.73 0.19 5.22
N MET A 193 14.01 1.25 5.57
CA MET A 193 14.50 2.62 5.54
C MET A 193 15.60 2.88 6.58
N ALA A 194 15.67 2.11 7.67
CA ALA A 194 16.77 2.21 8.62
C ALA A 194 18.17 2.02 7.98
N GLN A 195 18.24 1.44 6.77
CA GLN A 195 19.46 1.21 5.99
C GLN A 195 19.67 2.19 4.83
N GLY A 196 18.71 3.09 4.55
CA GLY A 196 18.76 4.04 3.44
C GLY A 196 18.26 5.42 3.86
N LYS A 197 19.06 6.45 3.61
CA LYS A 197 18.62 7.85 3.68
C LYS A 197 18.25 8.32 2.27
N ASP A 198 17.72 9.54 2.15
CA ASP A 198 17.27 10.12 0.87
C ASP A 198 18.19 9.74 -0.29
N PHE A 199 17.57 9.22 -1.34
CA PHE A 199 18.35 8.72 -2.47
C PHE A 199 18.73 9.87 -3.40
N GLU A 200 19.98 9.89 -3.84
CA GLU A 200 20.51 10.91 -4.77
C GLU A 200 19.72 10.99 -6.09
N TRP A 201 19.04 9.91 -6.47
CA TRP A 201 18.23 9.87 -7.68
C TRP A 201 16.88 10.59 -7.53
N GLU A 202 16.34 10.81 -6.33
CA GLU A 202 14.99 11.38 -6.12
C GLU A 202 14.75 12.70 -6.87
N PRO A 203 15.67 13.69 -6.86
CA PRO A 203 15.42 14.98 -7.51
C PRO A 203 15.47 14.94 -9.04
N SER A 204 16.00 13.87 -9.64
CA SER A 204 16.31 13.81 -11.08
C SER A 204 15.65 12.66 -11.82
N CYS A 205 15.17 11.63 -11.12
CA CYS A 205 14.56 10.47 -11.73
C CYS A 205 13.16 10.78 -12.27
N LYS A 206 12.74 9.95 -13.22
CA LYS A 206 11.42 9.99 -13.84
C LYS A 206 10.74 8.63 -13.70
N ILE A 207 9.42 8.65 -13.86
CA ILE A 207 8.62 7.43 -13.97
C ILE A 207 9.20 6.57 -15.11
N GLY A 208 9.42 5.28 -14.82
CA GLY A 208 10.00 4.30 -15.73
C GLY A 208 11.53 4.17 -15.63
N ASP A 209 12.23 5.11 -14.99
CA ASP A 209 13.68 4.99 -14.79
C ASP A 209 14.01 3.78 -13.92
N THR A 210 15.18 3.19 -14.15
CA THR A 210 15.75 2.17 -13.26
C THR A 210 16.79 2.83 -12.35
N VAL A 211 16.61 2.71 -11.05
CA VAL A 211 17.46 3.29 -10.01
C VAL A 211 18.09 2.21 -9.14
N ASP A 212 19.27 2.50 -8.60
CA ASP A 212 19.90 1.68 -7.57
C ASP A 212 19.41 2.16 -6.19
N ALA A 213 18.74 1.27 -5.46
CA ALA A 213 18.18 1.53 -4.14
C ALA A 213 18.28 0.27 -3.27
N PHE A 214 18.56 0.41 -1.97
CA PHE A 214 18.63 -0.72 -1.04
C PHE A 214 19.50 -1.90 -1.51
N GLY A 215 20.61 -1.62 -2.21
CA GLY A 215 21.52 -2.63 -2.76
C GLY A 215 20.97 -3.43 -3.95
N GLY A 216 19.88 -3.00 -4.57
CA GLY A 216 19.29 -3.63 -5.75
C GLY A 216 18.80 -2.62 -6.80
N LYS A 217 18.29 -3.14 -7.93
CA LYS A 217 17.74 -2.33 -9.03
C LYS A 217 16.23 -2.32 -9.01
N TYR A 218 15.66 -1.12 -9.06
CA TYR A 218 14.23 -0.87 -8.99
C TYR A 218 13.78 0.03 -10.13
N VAL A 219 12.59 -0.22 -10.66
CA VAL A 219 11.88 0.66 -11.57
C VAL A 219 11.08 1.67 -10.75
N VAL A 220 11.20 2.95 -11.08
CA VAL A 220 10.41 4.03 -10.49
C VAL A 220 9.00 3.98 -11.10
N CYS A 221 8.05 3.41 -10.37
CA CYS A 221 6.64 3.34 -10.79
C CYS A 221 5.98 4.71 -10.69
N ALA A 222 6.25 5.44 -9.60
CA ALA A 222 5.76 6.78 -9.38
C ALA A 222 6.75 7.59 -8.56
N ILE A 223 6.84 8.89 -8.83
CA ILE A 223 7.55 9.84 -7.98
C ILE A 223 6.89 11.22 -8.08
N GLU A 224 6.83 11.93 -6.96
CA GLU A 224 6.39 13.32 -6.89
C GLU A 224 7.10 14.06 -5.77
N LYS A 225 7.22 15.38 -5.92
CA LYS A 225 7.72 16.25 -4.87
C LYS A 225 6.58 16.59 -3.92
N LEU A 226 6.80 16.34 -2.63
CA LEU A 226 5.92 16.76 -1.54
C LEU A 226 6.14 18.26 -1.30
N ALA A 227 5.05 19.02 -1.29
CA ALA A 227 5.05 20.47 -1.13
C ALA A 227 5.20 20.90 0.33
#